data_AF-A0A370HFW0-F1
#
_entry.id   AF-A0A370HFW0-F1
#
_cell.length_a   1.000
_cell.length_b   1.000
_cell.length_c   1.000
_cell.angle_alpha   90.00
_cell.angle_beta   90.00
_cell.angle_gamma   90.00
#
_symmetry.space_group_name_H-M   'P 1'
#
loop_
_entity.id
_entity.type
_entity.pdbx_description
1 polymer ?
#
loop_
_entity_poly.entity_id
_entity_poly.type
_entity_poly.pdbx_seq_one_letter_code
_entity_poly.pdbx_strand_id
1 'polypeptide(L)'
;MLVGSAAMIGSVAVVGVLVLGRVDAHTPATAPEALVGAADLSLGGGPECIPTRTEQLVRGNGVGSTGSGPDVILAFQHAYYVARSGLRARAVTTPDAWVSPAAVIDVGIATVPTGTRHCVEVAPQPDGRFAVTITENRLDRSVRTYRQEVTVEVREGSTVITRIDPVRPRR
;
A
#
# COMPACT_ATOMS: atom_id res chain seq x y z
N MET A 1 -28.29 50.80 -7.25
CA MET A 1 -29.21 51.39 -6.25
C MET A 1 -30.07 50.25 -5.73
N LEU A 2 -30.23 49.90 -4.45
CA LEU A 2 -29.98 50.47 -3.12
C LEU A 2 -29.32 49.32 -2.28
N VAL A 3 -28.23 49.50 -1.53
CA VAL A 3 -28.07 50.07 -0.17
C VAL A 3 -29.05 49.50 0.88
N GLY A 4 -28.48 48.89 1.93
CA GLY A 4 -29.16 48.54 3.17
C GLY A 4 -28.14 48.24 4.28
N SER A 5 -27.67 49.28 4.96
CA SER A 5 -26.62 49.26 5.98
C SER A 5 -27.16 49.10 7.40
N ALA A 6 -26.39 48.37 8.22
CA ALA A 6 -26.01 48.55 9.63
C ALA A 6 -27.01 49.09 10.70
N ALA A 7 -26.98 48.45 11.88
CA ALA A 7 -27.26 49.10 13.16
C ALA A 7 -26.23 48.68 14.24
N MET A 8 -25.62 49.70 14.85
CA MET A 8 -24.65 49.69 15.97
C MET A 8 -25.35 49.65 17.34
N ILE A 9 -24.63 49.22 18.38
CA ILE A 9 -24.62 49.63 19.82
C ILE A 9 -23.36 48.90 20.40
N GLY A 10 -22.26 49.50 20.90
CA GLY A 10 -22.06 50.51 21.98
C GLY A 10 -22.18 49.84 23.36
N SER A 11 -21.28 49.82 24.34
CA SER A 11 -20.04 50.54 24.67
C SER A 11 -19.40 49.92 25.94
N VAL A 12 -18.23 50.46 26.31
CA VAL A 12 -17.61 50.57 27.65
C VAL A 12 -16.46 49.59 27.97
N ALA A 13 -15.28 50.19 28.14
CA ALA A 13 -14.03 49.60 28.55
C ALA A 13 -13.96 49.39 30.07
N VAL A 14 -13.32 48.30 30.47
CA VAL A 14 -12.65 48.21 31.78
C VAL A 14 -11.19 47.87 31.52
N VAL A 15 -10.33 48.86 31.75
CA VAL A 15 -8.88 48.66 31.84
C VAL A 15 -8.60 47.99 33.17
N GLY A 16 -8.19 46.73 33.12
CA GLY A 16 -7.56 46.03 34.24
C GLY A 16 -6.14 45.66 33.85
N VAL A 17 -5.17 46.53 34.19
CA VAL A 17 -3.76 46.15 34.14
C VAL A 17 -3.50 45.23 35.32
N LEU A 18 -3.20 43.96 35.04
CA LEU A 18 -2.72 43.01 36.02
C LEU A 18 -1.35 42.52 35.55
N VAL A 19 -0.30 43.15 36.08
CA VAL A 19 1.08 42.67 35.95
C VAL A 19 1.35 41.76 37.14
N LEU A 20 1.30 40.44 36.95
CA LEU A 20 1.85 39.47 37.89
C LEU A 20 2.41 38.24 37.17
N GLY A 21 3.73 38.06 37.32
CA GLY A 21 4.40 36.76 37.35
C GLY A 21 4.80 36.14 36.02
N ARG A 22 6.07 36.31 35.62
CA ARG A 22 6.75 35.24 34.86
C ARG A 22 6.79 34.01 35.76
N VAL A 23 6.10 32.97 35.37
CA VAL A 23 6.35 31.62 35.85
C VAL A 23 6.91 30.87 34.67
N ASP A 24 8.23 30.68 34.65
CA ASP A 24 8.90 29.74 33.75
C ASP A 24 8.50 28.31 34.16
N ALA A 25 7.25 27.95 33.89
CA ALA A 25 6.85 26.56 33.87
C ALA A 25 7.49 25.97 32.62
N HIS A 26 8.65 25.33 32.81
CA HIS A 26 9.14 24.30 31.91
C HIS A 26 8.02 23.27 31.78
N THR A 27 7.16 23.44 30.76
CA THR A 27 6.33 22.35 30.27
C THR A 27 7.31 21.24 29.93
N PRO A 28 7.33 20.10 30.64
CA PRO A 28 8.01 18.96 30.09
C PRO A 28 7.33 18.73 28.75
N ALA A 29 8.09 18.89 27.66
CA ALA A 29 7.67 18.45 26.35
C ALA A 29 7.33 16.97 26.52
N THR A 30 6.04 16.69 26.71
CA THR A 30 5.52 15.34 26.61
C THR A 30 5.84 14.96 25.18
N ALA A 31 6.90 14.16 25.03
CA ALA A 31 7.21 13.49 23.79
C ALA A 31 5.88 12.92 23.27
N PRO A 32 5.58 13.02 21.97
CA PRO A 32 4.40 12.39 21.44
C PRO A 32 4.50 10.91 21.84
N GLU A 33 3.62 10.50 22.74
CA GLU A 33 3.35 9.11 23.03
C GLU A 33 3.14 8.47 21.66
N ALA A 34 4.04 7.56 21.31
CA ALA A 34 4.06 6.96 19.99
C ALA A 34 2.64 6.45 19.70
N LEU A 35 1.96 7.13 18.78
CA LEU A 35 0.81 6.58 18.08
C LEU A 35 1.23 5.16 17.71
N VAL A 36 0.55 4.18 18.28
CA VAL A 36 0.56 2.79 17.80
C VAL A 36 0.46 2.91 16.29
N GLY A 37 1.59 2.67 15.60
CA GLY A 37 1.81 3.18 14.25
C GLY A 37 0.64 2.83 13.37
N ALA A 38 0.10 3.81 12.65
CA ALA A 38 -0.91 3.56 11.63
C ALA A 38 -0.39 2.41 10.75
N ALA A 39 -1.07 1.27 10.79
CA ALA A 39 -0.66 0.11 10.01
C ALA A 39 -0.59 0.55 8.53
N ASP A 40 0.59 0.38 7.92
CA ASP A 40 0.76 0.63 6.50
C ASP A 40 -0.07 -0.40 5.72
N LEU A 41 -1.29 -0.01 5.34
CA LEU A 41 -2.22 -0.87 4.61
C LEU A 41 -1.62 -1.36 3.30
N SER A 42 -0.72 -0.58 2.67
CA SER A 42 -0.09 -0.95 1.40
C SER A 42 0.80 -2.17 1.57
N LEU A 43 1.55 -2.23 2.68
CA LEU A 43 2.43 -3.35 3.02
C LEU A 43 1.66 -4.51 3.67
N GLY A 44 0.66 -4.19 4.49
CA GLY A 44 -0.13 -5.17 5.24
C GLY A 44 0.69 -5.85 6.34
N GLY A 45 0.48 -7.14 6.53
CA GLY A 45 1.23 -7.96 7.47
C GLY A 45 0.38 -8.97 8.24
N GLY A 46 1.05 -9.79 9.05
CA GLY A 46 0.44 -10.77 9.94
C GLY A 46 1.44 -11.83 10.38
N PRO A 47 1.04 -12.77 11.25
CA PRO A 47 1.95 -13.78 11.80
C PRO A 47 2.64 -14.65 10.74
N GLU A 48 2.02 -14.82 9.57
CA GLU A 48 2.57 -15.60 8.46
C GLU A 48 3.19 -14.76 7.33
N CYS A 49 3.10 -13.44 7.45
CA CYS A 49 3.71 -12.51 6.53
C CYS A 49 4.18 -11.31 7.33
N ILE A 50 5.31 -11.49 8.03
CA ILE A 50 5.89 -10.40 8.82
C ILE A 50 6.28 -9.28 7.84
N PRO A 51 5.66 -8.09 7.97
CA PRO A 51 5.90 -7.01 7.02
C PRO A 51 7.36 -6.56 7.11
N THR A 52 8.02 -6.44 5.97
CA THR A 52 9.42 -5.99 5.89
C THR A 52 9.55 -5.02 4.74
N ARG A 53 10.27 -3.93 4.94
CA ARG A 53 10.62 -2.98 3.88
C ARG A 53 12.05 -2.51 4.08
N THR A 54 12.91 -2.93 3.17
CA THR A 54 14.29 -2.48 3.03
C THR A 54 14.58 -2.22 1.54
N GLU A 55 15.74 -1.66 1.23
CA GLU A 55 16.19 -1.46 -0.15
C GLU A 55 16.33 -2.78 -0.93
N GLN A 56 16.57 -3.89 -0.24
CA GLN A 56 16.81 -5.20 -0.85
C GLN A 56 15.58 -6.10 -0.87
N LEU A 57 14.57 -5.82 -0.05
CA LEU A 57 13.41 -6.67 0.10
C LEU A 57 12.20 -5.90 0.61
N VAL A 58 11.08 -6.05 -0.09
CA VAL A 58 9.75 -5.75 0.44
C VAL A 58 9.02 -7.07 0.63
N ARG A 59 8.46 -7.29 1.82
CA ARG A 59 7.62 -8.43 2.15
C ARG A 59 6.29 -7.95 2.70
N GLY A 60 5.20 -8.42 2.11
CA GLY A 60 3.86 -7.99 2.48
C GLY A 60 2.75 -8.76 1.82
N ASN A 61 1.53 -8.45 2.23
CA ASN A 61 0.27 -8.98 1.68
C ASN A 61 -0.84 -7.92 1.72
N GLY A 62 -0.45 -6.64 1.81
CA GLY A 62 -1.34 -5.50 1.89
C GLY A 62 -1.97 -5.11 0.55
N VAL A 63 -2.73 -4.02 0.57
CA VAL A 63 -3.50 -3.55 -0.59
C VAL A 63 -2.61 -3.00 -1.72
N GLY A 64 -1.33 -2.76 -1.45
CA GLY A 64 -0.40 -2.13 -2.38
C GLY A 64 -0.76 -0.68 -2.74
N SER A 65 -0.12 -0.16 -3.77
CA SER A 65 -0.35 1.17 -4.35
C SER A 65 0.32 1.25 -5.74
N THR A 66 0.17 2.35 -6.48
CA THR A 66 0.94 2.60 -7.72
C THR A 66 2.17 3.48 -7.47
N GLY A 67 2.56 3.71 -6.22
CA GLY A 67 3.65 4.63 -5.86
C GLY A 67 5.06 4.07 -6.07
N SER A 68 5.21 2.74 -6.13
CA SER A 68 6.50 2.07 -6.30
C SER A 68 6.37 0.72 -6.98
N GLY A 69 7.49 0.15 -7.44
CA GLY A 69 7.54 -1.20 -8.02
C GLY A 69 7.01 -2.28 -7.07
N PRO A 70 7.52 -2.37 -5.82
CA PRO A 70 6.98 -3.32 -4.87
C PRO A 70 5.50 -3.11 -4.54
N ASP A 71 5.05 -1.86 -4.43
CA ASP A 71 3.65 -1.57 -4.10
C ASP A 71 2.69 -1.96 -5.23
N VAL A 72 3.07 -1.77 -6.49
CA VAL A 72 2.19 -2.15 -7.62
C VAL A 72 2.12 -3.66 -7.76
N ILE A 73 3.20 -4.37 -7.42
CA ILE A 73 3.23 -5.82 -7.33
C ILE A 73 2.31 -6.31 -6.22
N LEU A 74 2.37 -5.71 -5.02
CA LEU A 74 1.44 -6.01 -3.94
C LEU A 74 -0.02 -5.73 -4.35
N ALA A 75 -0.29 -4.63 -5.04
CA ALA A 75 -1.63 -4.32 -5.53
C ALA A 75 -2.16 -5.37 -6.51
N PHE A 76 -1.32 -5.85 -7.43
CA PHE A 76 -1.66 -6.93 -8.34
C PHE A 76 -1.99 -8.23 -7.59
N GLN A 77 -1.13 -8.63 -6.63
CA GLN A 77 -1.34 -9.86 -5.86
C GLN A 77 -2.55 -9.75 -4.93
N HIS A 78 -2.78 -8.59 -4.32
CA HIS A 78 -3.98 -8.33 -3.53
C HIS A 78 -5.25 -8.44 -4.39
N ALA A 79 -5.22 -7.94 -5.63
CA ALA A 79 -6.33 -8.10 -6.56
C ALA A 79 -6.60 -9.58 -6.89
N TYR A 80 -5.55 -10.41 -6.96
CA TYR A 80 -5.64 -11.84 -7.23
C TYR A 80 -6.15 -12.65 -6.02
N TYR A 81 -5.53 -12.51 -4.85
CA TYR A 81 -5.80 -13.35 -3.68
C TYR A 81 -6.93 -12.83 -2.80
N VAL A 82 -7.09 -11.51 -2.67
CA VAL A 82 -8.05 -10.89 -1.75
C VAL A 82 -9.28 -10.38 -2.48
N ALA A 83 -9.09 -9.50 -3.47
CA ALA A 83 -10.22 -8.98 -4.24
C ALA A 83 -10.79 -10.01 -5.22
N ARG A 84 -10.04 -11.08 -5.51
CA ARG A 84 -10.41 -12.18 -6.40
C ARG A 84 -10.98 -11.69 -7.74
N SER A 85 -10.29 -10.74 -8.38
CA SER A 85 -10.72 -10.13 -9.64
C SER A 85 -9.56 -9.88 -10.60
N GLY A 86 -9.60 -10.55 -11.76
CA GLY A 86 -8.68 -10.35 -12.87
C GLY A 86 -8.79 -8.96 -13.49
N LEU A 87 -9.98 -8.34 -13.47
CA LEU A 87 -10.16 -6.95 -13.89
C LEU A 87 -9.37 -5.99 -12.99
N ARG A 88 -9.47 -6.14 -11.66
CA ARG A 88 -8.71 -5.31 -10.73
C ARG A 88 -7.21 -5.58 -10.82
N ALA A 89 -6.80 -6.81 -11.11
CA ALA A 89 -5.40 -7.14 -11.36
C ALA A 89 -4.88 -6.43 -12.61
N ARG A 90 -5.64 -6.42 -13.71
CA ARG A 90 -5.27 -5.70 -14.94
C ARG A 90 -5.31 -4.18 -14.80
N ALA A 91 -6.03 -3.63 -13.82
CA ALA A 91 -6.10 -2.17 -13.61
C ALA A 91 -4.77 -1.53 -13.22
N VAL A 92 -3.81 -2.31 -12.71
CA VAL A 92 -2.44 -1.84 -12.38
C VAL A 92 -1.39 -2.23 -13.42
N THR A 93 -1.85 -2.65 -14.60
CA THR A 93 -1.00 -3.03 -15.74
C THR A 93 -1.23 -2.07 -16.91
N THR A 94 -0.31 -2.01 -17.85
CA THR A 94 -0.56 -1.32 -19.12
C THR A 94 -1.48 -2.14 -20.01
N PRO A 95 -2.28 -1.54 -20.93
CA PRO A 95 -3.16 -2.29 -21.81
C PRO A 95 -2.42 -3.33 -22.66
N ASP A 96 -1.20 -3.00 -23.09
CA ASP A 96 -0.30 -3.82 -23.90
C ASP A 96 0.64 -4.72 -23.08
N ALA A 97 0.50 -4.76 -21.75
CA ALA A 97 1.37 -5.53 -20.88
C ALA A 97 1.38 -7.03 -21.25
N TRP A 98 2.57 -7.64 -21.18
CA TRP A 98 2.78 -9.08 -21.26
C TRP A 98 2.31 -9.76 -19.96
N VAL A 99 0.99 -9.76 -19.78
CA VAL A 99 0.26 -10.30 -18.64
C VAL A 99 -1.05 -10.89 -19.19
N SER A 100 -1.48 -12.03 -18.68
CA SER A 100 -2.72 -12.68 -19.12
C SER A 100 -3.93 -11.72 -19.09
N PRO A 101 -4.89 -11.84 -20.03
CA PRO A 101 -6.14 -11.09 -19.98
C PRO A 101 -6.93 -11.36 -18.70
N ALA A 102 -7.78 -10.42 -18.29
CA ALA A 102 -8.57 -10.52 -17.05
C ALA A 102 -9.31 -11.86 -16.90
N ALA A 103 -9.99 -12.33 -17.95
CA ALA A 103 -10.71 -13.60 -17.92
C ALA A 103 -9.81 -14.82 -17.67
N VAL A 104 -8.57 -14.80 -18.18
CA VAL A 104 -7.60 -15.89 -17.92
C VAL A 104 -7.07 -15.80 -16.48
N ILE A 105 -6.89 -14.58 -15.96
CA ILE A 105 -6.55 -14.38 -14.55
C ILE A 105 -7.68 -14.91 -13.65
N ASP A 106 -8.95 -14.64 -13.99
CA ASP A 106 -10.11 -15.13 -13.24
C ASP A 106 -10.15 -16.68 -13.18
N VAL A 107 -9.81 -17.36 -14.29
CA VAL A 107 -9.65 -18.83 -14.30
C VAL A 107 -8.56 -19.27 -13.32
N GLY A 108 -7.42 -18.57 -13.26
CA GLY A 108 -6.37 -18.83 -12.28
C GLY A 108 -6.85 -18.64 -10.84
N ILE A 109 -7.54 -17.54 -10.55
CA ILE A 109 -8.11 -17.21 -9.23
C ILE A 109 -9.06 -18.32 -8.77
N ALA A 110 -9.87 -18.88 -9.67
CA ALA A 110 -10.79 -19.97 -9.37
C ALA A 110 -10.08 -21.25 -8.88
N THR A 111 -8.80 -21.45 -9.22
CA THR A 111 -7.99 -22.59 -8.74
C THR A 111 -7.45 -22.41 -7.32
N VAL A 112 -7.52 -21.20 -6.76
CA VAL A 112 -7.06 -20.87 -5.41
C VAL A 112 -8.22 -21.04 -4.42
N PRO A 113 -8.12 -21.96 -3.45
CA PRO A 113 -9.16 -22.17 -2.45
C PRO A 113 -9.47 -20.88 -1.66
N THR A 114 -10.75 -20.65 -1.36
CA THR A 114 -11.16 -19.57 -0.46
C THR A 114 -10.51 -19.73 0.91
N GLY A 115 -10.08 -18.63 1.52
CA GLY A 115 -9.35 -18.64 2.79
C GLY A 115 -7.85 -18.94 2.66
N THR A 116 -7.33 -19.14 1.44
CA THR A 116 -5.88 -19.15 1.19
C THR A 116 -5.28 -17.82 1.62
N ARG A 117 -4.29 -17.88 2.51
CA ARG A 117 -3.49 -16.71 2.88
C ARG A 117 -2.27 -16.67 1.98
N HIS A 118 -1.78 -15.46 1.71
CA HIS A 118 -0.63 -15.26 0.86
C HIS A 118 0.38 -14.34 1.53
N CYS A 119 1.65 -14.52 1.18
CA CYS A 119 2.73 -13.60 1.49
C CYS A 119 3.57 -13.39 0.23
N VAL A 120 3.89 -12.14 -0.07
CA VAL A 120 4.65 -11.74 -1.25
C VAL A 120 5.98 -11.18 -0.80
N GLU A 121 7.05 -11.67 -1.40
CA GLU A 121 8.40 -11.16 -1.28
C GLU A 121 8.82 -10.57 -2.62
N VAL A 122 9.30 -9.32 -2.60
CA VAL A 122 9.68 -8.56 -3.78
C VAL A 122 11.11 -8.07 -3.57
N ALA A 123 12.03 -8.63 -4.34
CA ALA A 123 13.43 -8.21 -4.35
C ALA A 123 13.73 -7.44 -5.65
N PRO A 124 14.24 -6.20 -5.57
CA PRO A 124 14.56 -5.42 -6.76
C PRO A 124 15.72 -6.03 -7.54
N GLN A 125 15.67 -5.83 -8.85
CA GLN A 125 16.71 -6.15 -9.81
C GLN A 125 16.97 -4.90 -10.70
N PRO A 126 18.05 -4.88 -11.50
CA PRO A 126 18.28 -3.82 -12.48
C PRO A 126 17.10 -3.62 -13.45
N ASP A 127 17.03 -2.43 -14.04
CA ASP A 127 16.12 -2.08 -15.15
C ASP A 127 14.62 -2.20 -14.81
N GLY A 128 14.23 -1.92 -13.57
CA GLY A 128 12.83 -1.97 -13.15
C GLY A 128 12.26 -3.39 -13.05
N ARG A 129 13.13 -4.41 -13.01
CA ARG A 129 12.74 -5.80 -12.78
C ARG A 129 12.70 -6.13 -11.29
N PHE A 130 11.89 -7.12 -10.93
CA PHE A 130 11.75 -7.62 -9.58
C PHE A 130 11.68 -9.14 -9.58
N ALA A 131 12.44 -9.79 -8.70
CA ALA A 131 12.22 -11.18 -8.34
C ALA A 131 11.08 -11.24 -7.32
N VAL A 132 9.99 -11.90 -7.69
CA VAL A 132 8.81 -12.02 -6.84
C VAL A 132 8.63 -13.47 -6.42
N THR A 133 8.56 -13.70 -5.11
CA THR A 133 8.19 -15.00 -4.54
C THR A 133 6.85 -14.86 -3.82
N ILE A 134 5.90 -15.72 -4.16
CA ILE A 134 4.58 -15.74 -3.56
C ILE A 134 4.41 -17.07 -2.84
N THR A 135 4.06 -17.01 -1.56
CA THR A 135 3.77 -18.19 -0.75
C THR A 135 2.29 -18.23 -0.42
N GLU A 136 1.60 -19.28 -0.83
CA GLU A 136 0.22 -19.60 -0.44
C GLU A 136 0.23 -20.53 0.77
N ASN A 137 -0.43 -20.14 1.86
CA ASN A 137 -0.73 -20.99 3.00
C ASN A 137 -2.22 -21.34 2.98
N ARG A 138 -2.51 -22.61 2.68
CA ARG A 138 -3.88 -23.11 2.54
C ARG A 138 -4.39 -23.71 3.86
N LEU A 139 -5.71 -23.78 4.01
CA LEU A 139 -6.35 -24.29 5.22
C LEU A 139 -6.11 -25.79 5.45
N ASP A 140 -5.80 -26.54 4.40
CA ASP A 140 -5.38 -27.95 4.48
C ASP A 140 -3.92 -28.14 4.94
N ARG A 141 -3.26 -27.04 5.34
CA ARG A 141 -1.84 -26.95 5.72
C ARG A 141 -0.85 -27.20 4.58
N SER A 142 -1.32 -27.27 3.33
CA SER A 142 -0.42 -27.27 2.19
C SER A 142 0.15 -25.86 1.95
N VAL A 143 1.44 -25.83 1.60
CA VAL A 143 2.16 -24.60 1.24
C VAL A 143 2.55 -24.70 -0.23
N ARG A 144 2.25 -23.65 -1.00
CA ARG A 144 2.70 -23.55 -2.39
C ARG A 144 3.53 -22.29 -2.58
N THR A 145 4.62 -22.41 -3.34
CA THR A 145 5.48 -21.28 -3.66
C THR A 145 5.56 -21.09 -5.17
N TYR A 146 5.32 -19.87 -5.60
CA TYR A 146 5.40 -19.44 -6.99
C TYR A 146 6.50 -18.39 -7.11
N ARG A 147 7.26 -18.44 -8.22
CA ARG A 147 8.31 -17.47 -8.52
C ARG A 147 8.03 -16.81 -9.86
N GLN A 148 8.13 -15.49 -9.87
CA GLN A 148 7.86 -14.65 -11.02
C GLN A 148 8.99 -13.62 -11.18
N GLU A 149 9.21 -13.21 -12.42
CA GLU A 149 9.94 -11.99 -12.74
C GLU A 149 8.92 -10.95 -13.21
N VAL A 150 8.89 -9.81 -12.52
CA VAL A 150 7.95 -8.72 -12.83
C VAL A 150 8.73 -7.50 -13.29
N THR A 151 8.32 -6.92 -14.41
CA THR A 151 8.87 -5.63 -14.89
C THR A 151 7.83 -4.55 -14.73
N VAL A 152 8.26 -3.39 -14.23
CA VAL A 152 7.42 -2.21 -14.05
C VAL A 152 8.03 -1.01 -14.78
N GLU A 153 7.19 -0.03 -15.08
CA GLU A 153 7.58 1.26 -15.62
C GLU A 153 6.85 2.37 -14.87
N VAL A 154 7.43 3.57 -14.85
CA VAL A 154 6.73 4.78 -14.40
C VAL A 154 6.11 5.44 -15.62
N ARG A 155 4.78 5.58 -15.64
CA ARG A 155 4.01 6.29 -16.66
C ARG A 155 3.12 7.33 -15.99
N GLU A 156 3.20 8.58 -16.43
CA GLU A 156 2.36 9.69 -15.91
C GLU A 156 2.40 9.83 -14.38
N GLY A 157 3.56 9.56 -13.77
CA GLY A 157 3.75 9.63 -12.31
C GLY A 157 3.22 8.42 -11.52
N SER A 158 2.68 7.40 -12.19
CA SER A 158 2.28 6.13 -11.58
C SER A 158 3.18 4.98 -12.03
N THR A 159 3.48 4.06 -11.13
CA THR A 159 4.15 2.80 -11.45
C THR A 159 3.13 1.78 -11.96
N VAL A 160 3.40 1.17 -13.10
CA VAL A 160 2.54 0.19 -13.78
C VAL A 160 3.32 -1.06 -14.15
N ILE A 161 2.67 -2.23 -14.10
CA ILE A 161 3.28 -3.49 -14.53
C ILE A 161 3.18 -3.63 -16.05
N THR A 162 4.30 -3.94 -16.70
CA THR A 162 4.37 -4.17 -18.15
C THR A 162 4.60 -5.62 -18.52
N ARG A 163 5.09 -6.45 -17.59
CA ARG A 163 5.41 -7.86 -17.85
C ARG A 163 5.43 -8.68 -16.56
N ILE A 164 4.87 -9.88 -16.62
CA ILE A 164 5.01 -10.92 -15.59
C ILE A 164 5.37 -12.24 -16.27
N ASP A 165 6.56 -12.75 -15.99
CA ASP A 165 7.04 -14.03 -16.52
C ASP A 165 7.23 -15.05 -15.39
N PRO A 166 6.76 -16.31 -15.54
CA PRO A 166 7.01 -17.35 -14.56
C PRO A 166 8.48 -17.77 -14.58
N VAL A 167 9.11 -17.85 -13.41
CA VAL A 167 10.47 -18.37 -13.29
C VAL A 167 10.43 -19.88 -13.35
N ARG A 168 10.96 -20.46 -14.43
CA ARG A 168 11.12 -21.91 -14.54
C ARG A 168 12.31 -22.37 -13.70
N PRO A 169 12.20 -23.49 -12.97
CA PRO A 169 13.36 -24.11 -12.33
C PRO A 169 14.41 -24.44 -13.39
N ARG A 170 15.68 -24.10 -13.13
CA ARG A 170 16.77 -24.60 -13.96
C ARG A 170 16.85 -26.11 -13.75
N ARG A 171 16.78 -26.88 -14.85
CA ARG A 171 16.97 -28.34 -14.85
C ARG A 171 18.45 -28.67 -14.69
#